data_AF-A0A0F5PL65-F1
#
_entry.id   AF-A0A0F5PL65-F1
#
_cell.length_a   1.000
_cell.length_b   1.000
_cell.length_c   1.000
_cell.angle_alpha   90.00
_cell.angle_beta   90.00
_cell.angle_gamma   90.00
#
_symmetry.space_group_name_H-M   'P 1'
#
loop_
_entity.id
_entity.type
_entity.pdbx_description
1 polymer ?
#
loop_
_entity_poly.entity_id
_entity_poly.type
_entity_poly.pdbx_seq_one_letter_code
_entity_poly.pdbx_strand_id
1 'polypeptide(L)' 'MYNQIYYPKSFLSEQSPSIKLAQAYVPIQKYVSIYPPEEALKKGTVFPELDFPYVGEKMR' A
#
# COMPACT_ATOMS: atom_id res chain seq x y z
N MET A 1 21.06 20.69 -27.00
CA MET A 1 21.45 19.68 -26.00
C MET A 1 20.21 19.28 -25.23
N TYR A 2 19.44 18.32 -25.75
CA TYR A 2 18.47 17.55 -24.98
C TYR A 2 18.52 16.12 -25.52
N ASN A 3 19.10 15.22 -24.71
CA ASN A 3 19.10 13.79 -24.97
C ASN A 3 17.66 13.28 -24.81
N GLN A 4 16.93 13.13 -25.92
CA GLN A 4 15.83 12.18 -25.96
C GLN A 4 16.44 10.78 -25.97
N ILE A 5 16.41 10.13 -24.81
CA ILE A 5 16.73 8.71 -24.65
C ILE A 5 15.76 7.95 -25.58
N TYR A 6 16.30 7.44 -26.69
CA TYR A 6 15.59 6.62 -27.65
C TYR A 6 15.29 5.26 -26.99
N TYR A 7 14.06 5.07 -26.54
CA TYR A 7 13.58 3.74 -26.17
C TYR A 7 13.31 2.94 -27.45
N PRO A 8 13.94 1.77 -27.66
CA PRO A 8 13.69 0.97 -28.84
C PRO A 8 12.24 0.47 -28.83
N LYS A 9 11.47 0.84 -29.87
CA LYS A 9 10.07 0.44 -30.09
C LYS A 9 9.83 -1.08 -30.04
N SER A 10 10.88 -1.90 -30.16
CA SER A 10 10.80 -3.36 -30.11
C SER A 10 10.59 -3.95 -28.70
N PHE A 11 10.77 -3.17 -27.62
CA PHE A 11 10.52 -3.66 -26.26
C PHE A 11 9.04 -3.62 -25.85
N LEU A 12 8.19 -2.93 -26.62
CA LEU A 12 6.74 -2.96 -26.50
C LEU A 12 6.17 -3.85 -27.61
N SER A 13 6.70 -5.07 -27.76
CA SER A 13 6.10 -6.05 -28.67
C SER A 13 4.71 -6.44 -28.17
N GLU A 14 3.84 -6.73 -29.12
CA GLU A 14 2.37 -6.89 -29.11
C GLU A 14 1.76 -7.91 -28.11
N GLN A 15 2.47 -8.27 -27.04
CA GLN A 15 2.02 -9.20 -25.99
C GLN A 15 2.09 -8.62 -24.57
N SER A 16 2.10 -7.30 -24.42
CA SER A 16 1.84 -6.67 -23.12
C SER A 16 0.34 -6.37 -23.04
N PRO A 17 -0.50 -7.23 -22.44
CA PRO A 17 -1.93 -6.92 -22.28
C PRO A 17 -2.00 -5.59 -21.56
N SER A 18 -2.64 -4.56 -22.15
CA SER A 18 -2.73 -3.18 -21.67
C SER A 18 -2.51 -3.08 -20.15
N ILE A 19 -1.24 -2.96 -19.72
CA ILE A 19 -0.92 -3.15 -18.31
C ILE A 19 -1.35 -1.86 -17.64
N LYS A 20 -2.45 -1.93 -16.89
CA LYS A 20 -2.89 -0.79 -16.09
C LYS A 20 -1.85 -0.56 -15.01
N LEU A 21 -1.43 0.68 -14.84
CA LEU A 21 -0.63 1.08 -13.69
C LEU A 21 -1.38 0.71 -12.41
N ALA A 22 -0.64 0.32 -11.36
CA ALA A 22 -1.22 0.11 -10.04
C ALA A 22 -1.92 1.39 -9.59
N GLN A 23 -3.12 1.24 -9.04
CA GLN A 23 -3.88 2.33 -8.45
C GLN A 23 -3.86 2.16 -6.94
N ALA A 24 -3.66 3.25 -6.21
CA ALA A 24 -3.83 3.24 -4.77
C ALA A 24 -5.32 3.02 -4.46
N TYR A 25 -5.63 1.95 -3.73
CA TYR A 25 -6.96 1.72 -3.20
C TYR A 25 -6.99 2.17 -1.74
N VAL A 26 -7.89 3.10 -1.42
CA VAL A 26 -8.14 3.54 -0.05
C VAL A 26 -9.52 3.02 0.35
N PRO A 27 -9.63 2.07 1.30
CA PRO A 27 -10.91 1.58 1.76
C PRO A 27 -11.69 2.67 2.51
N ILE A 28 -13.02 2.63 2.43
CA ILE A 28 -13.88 3.46 3.27
C ILE A 28 -13.71 2.99 4.72
N GLN A 29 -13.14 3.85 5.57
CA GLN A 29 -12.98 3.60 6.98
C GLN A 29 -14.14 4.22 7.77
N LYS A 30 -14.84 3.38 8.55
CA LYS A 30 -15.89 3.84 9.46
C LYS A 30 -15.25 4.35 10.74
N TYR A 31 -15.63 5.54 11.19
CA TYR A 31 -15.24 6.02 12.51
C TYR A 31 -16.11 5.34 13.58
N VAL A 32 -15.48 4.63 14.52
CA VAL A 32 -16.19 3.89 15.58
C VAL A 32 -15.83 4.44 16.96
N SER A 33 -14.54 4.40 17.31
CA SER A 33 -14.04 4.82 18.63
C SER A 33 -12.55 5.15 18.54
N ILE A 34 -12.01 5.78 19.58
CA ILE A 34 -10.59 6.11 19.67
C ILE A 34 -9.98 5.63 20.98
N TYR A 35 -8.73 5.20 20.92
CA TYR A 35 -7.91 4.98 22.12
C TYR A 35 -7.55 6.30 22.80
N PRO A 36 -7.31 6.30 24.13
CA PRO A 36 -6.62 7.39 24.80
C PRO A 36 -5.22 7.64 24.19
N PRO A 37 -4.69 8.88 24.24
CA PRO A 37 -3.43 9.22 23.58
C PRO A 37 -2.24 8.32 23.95
N GLU A 38 -2.10 7.97 25.23
CA GLU A 38 -1.01 7.11 25.71
C GLU A 38 -1.07 5.70 25.13
N GLU A 39 -2.27 5.16 24.92
CA GLU A 39 -2.47 3.84 24.33
C GLU A 39 -2.30 3.89 22.81
N ALA A 40 -2.88 4.90 22.15
CA ALA A 40 -2.73 5.12 20.72
C ALA A 40 -1.24 5.21 20.31
N LEU A 41 -0.42 5.90 21.11
CA LEU A 41 1.01 6.01 20.87
C LEU A 41 1.72 4.65 20.96
N LYS A 42 1.33 3.79 21.91
CA LYS A 42 1.90 2.44 22.06
C LYS A 42 1.48 1.51 20.92
N LYS A 43 0.25 1.66 20.42
CA LYS A 43 -0.31 0.82 19.34
C LYS A 43 0.11 1.26 17.94
N GLY A 44 0.48 2.53 17.77
CA GLY A 44 0.80 3.10 16.45
C GLY A 44 -0.45 3.47 15.63
N THR A 45 -1.63 3.39 16.24
CA THR A 45 -2.91 3.82 15.67
C THR A 45 -3.82 4.31 16.80
N VAL A 46 -4.61 5.36 16.53
CA VAL A 46 -5.65 5.83 17.45
C VAL A 46 -6.95 5.03 17.29
N PHE A 47 -7.09 4.33 16.17
CA PHE A 47 -8.28 3.59 15.78
C PHE A 47 -8.12 2.11 16.17
N PRO A 48 -8.93 1.60 17.11
CA PRO A 48 -8.89 0.19 17.54
C PRO A 48 -9.09 -0.80 16.40
N GLU A 49 -9.91 -0.45 15.41
CA GLU A 49 -10.17 -1.27 14.23
C GLU A 49 -8.98 -1.39 13.27
N LEU A 50 -7.90 -0.63 13.49
CA LEU A 50 -6.64 -0.74 12.75
C LEU A 50 -5.52 -1.43 13.54
N ASP A 51 -5.73 -1.76 14.83
CA ASP A 51 -4.75 -2.43 15.68
C ASP A 51 -4.72 -3.95 15.39
N PHE A 52 -3.99 -4.33 14.32
CA PHE A 52 -3.81 -5.71 13.91
C PHE A 52 -2.38 -6.20 14.21
N PRO A 53 -2.10 -6.72 15.43
CA PRO A 53 -0.79 -7.25 15.75
C PRO A 53 -0.47 -8.45 14.85
N TYR A 54 0.70 -8.45 14.24
CA TYR A 54 1.16 -9.58 13.44
C TYR A 54 1.46 -10.76 14.38
N VAL A 55 0.53 -11.72 14.47
CA VAL A 55 0.77 -12.98 15.16
C VAL A 55 1.57 -13.87 14.21
N GLY A 56 2.89 -13.67 14.19
CA GLY A 56 3.77 -14.58 13.47
C GLY A 56 3.56 -16.00 14.01
N GLU A 57 3.32 -16.97 13.14
CA GLU A 57 3.35 -18.36 13.55
C GLU A 57 4.72 -18.61 14.20
N LYS A 58 4.71 -19.07 15.46
CA LYS A 58 5.93 -19.64 16.02
C LYS A 58 6.25 -20.86 15.15
N MET A 59 7.26 -20.76 14.29
CA MET A 59 7.87 -21.93 13.66
C MET A 59 8.21 -22.91 14.78
N ARG A 60 7.47 -24.02 14.83
CA ARG A 60 7.73 -25.16 15.70
C ARG A 60 8.73 -26.08 15.04
#